data_AF-A0A344PG65-F1
#
_entry.id   AF-A0A344PG65-F1
#
_cell.length_a   1.000
_cell.length_b   1.000
_cell.length_c   1.000
_cell.angle_alpha   90.00
_cell.angle_beta   90.00
_cell.angle_gamma   90.00
#
_symmetry.space_group_name_H-M   'P 1'
#
loop_
_entity.id
_entity.type
_entity.pdbx_description
1 polymer ?
#
loop_
_entity_poly.entity_id
_entity_poly.type
_entity_poly.pdbx_seq_one_letter_code
_entity_poly.pdbx_strand_id
1 'polypeptide(L)'
;MRPAARDQTGRATHEAAQHAANSAPSATRTRQDEMRRAGLMMLMAAVGLPGLAAAEDAWIRIEAKRGNQAEAALAGWREKFQDVQSFKLPNGMTGIALGPQDAAAAAARMAQLKAAGTIPADSFLTAPGGIAPLTGAALAAQASAGGDTAEPPAAQTQAGPDGTHIQLQATPGRISANEALAHWQTRFPEAGLWRLPGGMFVVALAPQTPEAAAARLAHLKRDGSVPSDTYLATTAELGAVLVTPGQAQEPPPADAATPEGTADQSAPATPGAVPAAASTAGLDVVASPSEPPAPPAPAVMPPIEQVQAALRWAGFYDGPVDGKSGPGTREAIDKEIAASEQPDQPPAEAMIALIARREAWRTEMGLTRLDDEASGLGLSAPMDRLAFDRVERGLSIYGPKDGSGAALILFRQAGGQQEMLDIAGLVTALGWVPHPERTVTRGAVKLAGHDAQHRGHAEARVAGDKVEGWVLIWPEEDAENAARLAVEASESFSATPAPAPVEASAAASGETATPAN
;
A
#
# COMPACT_ATOMS: atom_id res chain seq x y z
N MET A 1 17.79 19.00 -56.53
CA MET A 1 17.54 19.04 -57.99
C MET A 1 18.63 18.22 -58.67
N ARG A 2 18.24 17.30 -59.57
CA ARG A 2 19.12 16.46 -60.41
C ARG A 2 20.10 17.30 -61.25
N PRO A 3 21.21 16.69 -61.71
CA PRO A 3 21.22 16.32 -63.12
C PRO A 3 21.95 15.01 -63.50
N ALA A 4 21.62 14.58 -64.73
CA ALA A 4 22.43 13.88 -65.73
C ALA A 4 22.64 12.35 -65.67
N ALA A 5 22.66 11.80 -66.89
CA ALA A 5 22.58 10.39 -67.28
C ALA A 5 23.69 10.05 -68.29
N ARG A 6 23.89 8.73 -68.52
CA ARG A 6 24.86 7.98 -69.36
C ARG A 6 26.18 7.69 -68.64
N ASP A 7 26.79 6.50 -68.68
CA ASP A 7 26.80 5.37 -69.63
C ASP A 7 27.41 4.12 -68.93
N GLN A 8 27.10 2.89 -69.38
CA GLN A 8 27.97 1.69 -69.46
C GLN A 8 27.12 0.41 -69.64
N THR A 9 26.94 -0.13 -70.85
CA THR A 9 27.86 -0.97 -71.65
C THR A 9 28.09 -2.35 -71.02
N GLY A 10 27.69 -3.43 -71.72
CA GLY A 10 28.21 -4.79 -71.46
C GLY A 10 27.18 -5.90 -71.18
N ARG A 11 26.08 -5.97 -71.94
CA ARG A 11 25.39 -7.26 -72.15
C ARG A 11 26.19 -8.09 -73.15
N ALA A 12 26.23 -9.40 -72.89
CA ALA A 12 26.61 -10.48 -73.80
C ALA A 12 28.11 -10.61 -74.11
N THR A 13 28.79 -11.48 -73.35
CA THR A 13 29.82 -12.43 -73.79
C THR A 13 30.46 -13.08 -72.56
N HIS A 14 29.85 -14.13 -72.01
CA HIS A 14 30.53 -15.28 -71.35
C HIS A 14 29.53 -16.40 -71.04
N GLU A 15 28.65 -16.66 -72.00
CA GLU A 15 28.17 -18.00 -72.27
C GLU A 15 29.28 -18.65 -73.11
N ALA A 16 30.24 -19.34 -72.47
CA ALA A 16 31.19 -20.30 -73.08
C ALA A 16 32.44 -20.53 -72.20
N ALA A 17 32.28 -20.98 -70.96
CA ALA A 17 33.43 -21.51 -70.21
C ALA A 17 33.07 -22.43 -69.03
N GLN A 18 32.04 -23.29 -69.14
CA GLN A 18 31.94 -24.47 -68.27
C GLN A 18 30.92 -25.50 -68.80
N HIS A 19 31.03 -25.79 -70.10
CA HIS A 19 30.55 -27.05 -70.67
C HIS A 19 31.77 -27.96 -70.87
N ALA A 20 32.03 -28.83 -69.89
CA ALA A 20 32.81 -30.06 -70.03
C ALA A 20 32.66 -30.82 -68.70
N ALA A 21 31.72 -31.75 -68.60
CA ALA A 21 31.98 -33.15 -68.93
C ALA A 21 33.07 -33.76 -68.02
N ASN A 22 32.66 -34.40 -66.92
CA ASN A 22 32.94 -35.83 -66.80
C ASN A 22 32.09 -36.54 -65.72
N SER A 23 31.20 -37.39 -66.22
CA SER A 23 30.95 -38.77 -65.79
C SER A 23 30.41 -39.06 -64.38
N ALA A 24 29.15 -39.48 -64.38
CA ALA A 24 28.43 -40.29 -63.37
C ALA A 24 29.13 -41.67 -63.14
N PRO A 25 28.77 -42.51 -62.14
CA PRO A 25 27.39 -43.03 -61.95
C PRO A 25 26.87 -43.29 -60.51
N SER A 26 25.53 -43.23 -60.40
CA SER A 26 24.59 -44.11 -59.67
C SER A 26 24.75 -44.42 -58.18
N ALA A 27 23.79 -43.98 -57.35
CA ALA A 27 23.06 -44.83 -56.39
C ALA A 27 21.93 -44.05 -55.65
N THR A 28 20.68 -44.44 -55.88
CA THR A 28 19.56 -44.54 -54.90
C THR A 28 19.49 -43.53 -53.72
N ARG A 29 18.57 -42.56 -53.81
CA ARG A 29 17.42 -42.46 -52.87
C ARG A 29 16.42 -41.39 -53.29
N THR A 30 15.19 -41.84 -53.33
CA THR A 30 13.96 -41.24 -53.84
C THR A 30 13.50 -40.03 -53.01
N ARG A 31 13.30 -38.90 -53.72
CA ARG A 31 12.21 -37.93 -53.62
C ARG A 31 11.56 -37.72 -52.23
N GLN A 32 11.94 -36.63 -51.58
CA GLN A 32 11.09 -35.94 -50.61
C GLN A 32 11.13 -34.42 -50.87
N ASP A 33 11.07 -34.07 -52.17
CA ASP A 33 10.69 -32.75 -52.65
C ASP A 33 9.32 -32.92 -53.26
N GLU A 34 8.26 -32.66 -52.50
CA GLU A 34 6.99 -32.33 -53.10
C GLU A 34 6.14 -31.50 -52.14
N MET A 35 5.84 -30.29 -52.62
CA MET A 35 4.61 -29.55 -52.35
C MET A 35 4.57 -28.63 -51.12
N ARG A 36 5.33 -27.54 -51.21
CA ARG A 36 4.84 -26.22 -50.79
C ARG A 36 3.78 -25.72 -51.79
N ARG A 37 2.59 -25.36 -51.26
CA ARG A 37 1.59 -24.38 -51.77
C ARG A 37 0.50 -24.85 -52.75
N ALA A 38 -0.73 -25.02 -52.25
CA ALA A 38 -1.87 -24.08 -52.38
C ALA A 38 -3.25 -24.73 -52.69
N GLY A 39 -4.25 -24.47 -51.84
CA GLY A 39 -5.61 -24.10 -52.30
C GLY A 39 -6.80 -25.08 -52.19
N LEU A 40 -7.52 -25.00 -51.05
CA LEU A 40 -8.98 -24.87 -50.90
C LEU A 40 -9.98 -26.06 -51.14
N MET A 41 -10.64 -26.47 -50.02
CA MET A 41 -12.00 -27.07 -49.82
C MET A 41 -12.33 -28.41 -50.52
N MET A 42 -12.94 -29.45 -49.91
CA MET A 42 -13.96 -29.49 -48.85
C MET A 42 -14.10 -30.93 -48.26
N LEU A 43 -14.33 -31.01 -46.93
CA LEU A 43 -15.23 -31.94 -46.19
C LEU A 43 -14.89 -33.44 -45.91
N MET A 44 -14.91 -33.73 -44.59
CA MET A 44 -15.20 -34.98 -43.83
C MET A 44 -14.16 -36.12 -43.85
N ALA A 45 -13.83 -36.84 -42.76
CA ALA A 45 -14.10 -36.74 -41.31
C ALA A 45 -13.26 -37.83 -40.59
N ALA A 46 -12.59 -37.47 -39.48
CA ALA A 46 -12.18 -38.31 -38.32
C ALA A 46 -11.44 -37.35 -37.35
N VAL A 47 -12.06 -36.70 -36.35
CA VAL A 47 -12.48 -37.23 -35.02
C VAL A 47 -11.42 -38.19 -34.44
N GLY A 48 -10.79 -37.99 -33.28
CA GLY A 48 -10.86 -37.00 -32.21
C GLY A 48 -10.16 -37.61 -30.98
N LEU A 49 -9.39 -36.83 -30.24
CA LEU A 49 -9.05 -37.04 -28.82
C LEU A 49 -8.42 -35.75 -28.28
N PRO A 50 -9.22 -34.80 -27.76
CA PRO A 50 -8.70 -33.75 -26.90
C PRO A 50 -8.23 -34.39 -25.59
N GLY A 51 -6.99 -34.11 -25.19
CA GLY A 51 -6.54 -34.39 -23.82
C GLY A 51 -7.42 -33.61 -22.86
N LEU A 52 -8.10 -34.36 -21.98
CA LEU A 52 -9.00 -33.86 -20.94
C LEU A 52 -8.24 -32.87 -20.04
N ALA A 53 -8.44 -31.57 -20.26
CA ALA A 53 -8.42 -30.63 -19.15
C ALA A 53 -9.54 -31.08 -18.22
N ALA A 54 -9.22 -31.44 -16.98
CA ALA A 54 -10.25 -31.61 -15.97
C ALA A 54 -10.98 -30.26 -15.86
N ALA A 55 -12.24 -30.24 -16.29
CA ALA A 55 -13.09 -29.07 -16.18
C ALA A 55 -13.25 -28.76 -14.69
N GLU A 56 -12.78 -27.59 -14.26
CA GLU A 56 -13.04 -27.13 -12.90
C GLU A 56 -14.49 -26.63 -12.85
N ASP A 57 -15.32 -27.31 -12.06
CA ASP A 57 -16.73 -26.95 -11.85
C ASP A 57 -16.82 -25.60 -11.11
N ALA A 58 -17.34 -24.58 -11.78
CA ALA A 58 -17.53 -23.24 -11.22
C ALA A 58 -19.01 -22.92 -10.98
N TRP A 59 -19.21 -22.01 -10.04
CA TRP A 59 -20.53 -21.53 -9.64
C TRP A 59 -20.61 -20.02 -9.83
N ILE A 60 -21.71 -19.52 -10.38
CA ILE A 60 -21.97 -18.08 -10.43
C ILE A 60 -22.73 -17.70 -9.16
N ARG A 61 -22.07 -17.12 -8.18
CA ARG A 61 -22.72 -16.59 -6.98
C ARG A 61 -23.46 -15.31 -7.32
N ILE A 62 -24.76 -15.31 -7.08
CA ILE A 62 -25.66 -14.19 -7.37
C ILE A 62 -25.83 -13.31 -6.13
N GLU A 63 -26.01 -13.92 -4.96
CA GLU A 63 -26.38 -13.18 -3.74
C GLU A 63 -25.96 -13.94 -2.48
N ALA A 64 -25.82 -13.23 -1.35
CA ALA A 64 -25.64 -13.81 -0.02
C ALA A 64 -26.56 -13.13 0.99
N LYS A 65 -27.30 -13.94 1.77
CA LYS A 65 -28.28 -13.45 2.76
C LYS A 65 -28.14 -14.21 4.08
N ARG A 66 -28.62 -13.60 5.18
CA ARG A 66 -28.67 -14.24 6.51
C ARG A 66 -30.04 -14.83 6.80
N GLY A 67 -30.05 -16.00 7.43
CA GLY A 67 -31.26 -16.67 7.95
C GLY A 67 -32.39 -16.79 6.91
N ASN A 68 -33.62 -16.49 7.32
CA ASN A 68 -34.83 -16.63 6.51
C ASN A 68 -34.83 -15.80 5.22
N GLN A 69 -34.03 -14.73 5.16
CA GLN A 69 -33.90 -13.92 3.93
C GLN A 69 -33.22 -14.71 2.79
N ALA A 70 -32.35 -15.67 3.13
CA ALA A 70 -31.72 -16.51 2.13
C ALA A 70 -32.69 -17.53 1.53
N GLU A 71 -33.63 -18.04 2.31
CA GLU A 71 -34.66 -18.96 1.81
C GLU A 71 -35.64 -18.26 0.88
N ALA A 72 -36.07 -17.06 1.24
CA ALA A 72 -36.93 -16.23 0.40
C ALA A 72 -36.24 -15.83 -0.91
N ALA A 73 -34.97 -15.41 -0.84
CA ALA A 73 -34.18 -15.09 -2.03
C ALA A 73 -33.95 -16.33 -2.91
N LEU A 74 -33.66 -17.49 -2.30
CA LEU A 74 -33.48 -18.75 -3.03
C LEU A 74 -34.75 -19.17 -3.78
N ALA A 75 -35.92 -19.04 -3.14
CA ALA A 75 -37.21 -19.30 -3.79
C ALA A 75 -37.44 -18.37 -4.99
N GLY A 76 -37.22 -17.06 -4.82
CA GLY A 76 -37.38 -16.09 -5.90
C GLY A 76 -36.40 -16.29 -7.07
N TRP A 77 -35.17 -16.73 -6.79
CA TRP A 77 -34.20 -17.06 -7.85
C TRP A 77 -34.56 -18.35 -8.58
N ARG A 78 -35.14 -19.34 -7.89
CA ARG A 78 -35.59 -20.62 -8.49
C ARG A 78 -36.77 -20.47 -9.46
N GLU A 79 -37.56 -19.41 -9.33
CA GLU A 79 -38.58 -19.07 -10.32
C GLU A 79 -37.99 -18.62 -11.66
N LYS A 80 -36.77 -18.05 -11.62
CA LYS A 80 -36.09 -17.47 -12.80
C LYS A 80 -35.06 -18.41 -13.42
N PHE A 81 -34.42 -19.24 -12.60
CA PHE A 81 -33.37 -20.16 -13.04
C PHE A 81 -33.59 -21.53 -12.39
N GLN A 82 -33.49 -22.58 -13.19
CA GLN A 82 -33.72 -23.95 -12.70
C GLN A 82 -32.53 -24.53 -11.94
N ASP A 83 -31.33 -23.95 -12.12
CA ASP A 83 -30.05 -24.44 -11.62
C ASP A 83 -29.52 -23.65 -10.40
N VAL A 84 -30.43 -23.16 -9.56
CA VAL A 84 -30.08 -22.36 -8.37
C VAL A 84 -29.89 -23.25 -7.13
N GLN A 85 -28.73 -23.11 -6.50
CA GLN A 85 -28.38 -23.81 -5.26
C GLN A 85 -27.90 -22.82 -4.19
N SER A 86 -27.91 -23.28 -2.94
CA SER A 86 -27.49 -22.50 -1.78
C SER A 86 -26.41 -23.19 -0.96
N PHE A 87 -25.48 -22.42 -0.40
CA PHE A 87 -24.32 -22.91 0.35
C PHE A 87 -24.06 -22.06 1.59
N LYS A 88 -23.46 -22.65 2.62
CA LYS A 88 -23.01 -21.91 3.81
C LYS A 88 -21.68 -21.23 3.53
N LEU A 89 -21.61 -19.95 3.88
CA LEU A 89 -20.39 -19.16 3.86
C LEU A 89 -19.77 -19.15 5.28
N PRO A 90 -18.44 -19.01 5.41
CA PRO A 90 -17.72 -19.03 6.69
C PRO A 90 -18.19 -17.96 7.71
N ASN A 91 -18.80 -16.88 7.23
CA ASN A 91 -19.32 -15.77 8.04
C ASN A 91 -20.80 -15.93 8.46
N GLY A 92 -21.32 -17.16 8.39
CA GLY A 92 -22.71 -17.49 8.76
C GLY A 92 -23.76 -17.04 7.74
N MET A 93 -23.36 -16.45 6.60
CA MET A 93 -24.28 -16.14 5.51
C MET A 93 -24.57 -17.38 4.65
N THR A 94 -25.70 -17.37 3.96
CA THR A 94 -26.06 -18.38 2.96
C THR A 94 -25.90 -17.75 1.57
N GLY A 95 -24.98 -18.26 0.77
CA GLY A 95 -24.80 -17.87 -0.62
C GLY A 95 -25.79 -18.58 -1.53
N ILE A 96 -26.22 -17.92 -2.60
CA ILE A 96 -27.11 -18.43 -3.66
C ILE A 96 -26.33 -18.36 -4.98
N ALA A 97 -26.22 -19.48 -5.70
CA ALA A 97 -25.46 -19.56 -6.94
C ALA A 97 -26.14 -20.39 -8.03
N LEU A 98 -25.75 -20.15 -9.28
CA LEU A 98 -26.07 -20.96 -10.47
C LEU A 98 -24.92 -21.92 -10.76
N GLY A 99 -25.22 -23.21 -10.96
CA GLY A 99 -24.22 -24.22 -11.30
C GLY A 99 -24.48 -25.57 -10.63
N PRO A 100 -23.53 -26.53 -10.68
CA PRO A 100 -22.16 -26.40 -11.20
C PRO A 100 -22.12 -26.39 -12.73
N GLN A 101 -21.16 -25.66 -13.31
CA GLN A 101 -20.90 -25.66 -14.75
C GLN A 101 -19.42 -25.37 -15.01
N ASP A 102 -18.91 -25.73 -16.20
CA ASP A 102 -17.53 -25.45 -16.60
C ASP A 102 -17.15 -23.98 -16.39
N ALA A 103 -15.93 -23.71 -15.88
CA ALA A 103 -15.49 -22.36 -15.53
C ALA A 103 -15.54 -21.35 -16.69
N ALA A 104 -15.18 -21.76 -17.91
CA ALA A 104 -15.25 -20.89 -19.08
C ALA A 104 -16.71 -20.64 -19.49
N ALA A 105 -17.56 -21.68 -19.41
CA ALA A 105 -19.00 -21.55 -19.62
C ALA A 105 -19.68 -20.65 -18.56
N ALA A 106 -19.25 -20.74 -17.30
CA ALA A 106 -19.74 -19.93 -16.20
C ALA A 106 -19.40 -18.45 -16.39
N ALA A 107 -18.17 -18.14 -16.81
CA ALA A 107 -17.73 -16.78 -17.11
C ALA A 107 -18.55 -16.16 -18.25
N ALA A 108 -18.73 -16.91 -19.34
CA ALA A 108 -19.50 -16.48 -20.49
C ALA A 108 -20.99 -16.26 -20.13
N ARG A 109 -21.59 -17.20 -19.40
CA ARG A 109 -22.99 -17.11 -18.95
C ARG A 109 -23.19 -15.94 -17.98
N MET A 110 -22.27 -15.71 -17.05
CA MET A 110 -22.31 -14.57 -16.12
C MET A 110 -22.27 -13.24 -16.88
N ALA A 111 -21.34 -13.09 -17.83
CA ALA A 111 -21.22 -11.86 -18.62
C ALA A 111 -22.52 -11.57 -19.40
N GLN A 112 -23.13 -12.60 -19.99
CA GLN A 112 -24.40 -12.48 -20.70
C GLN A 112 -25.55 -12.06 -19.76
N LEU A 113 -25.68 -12.71 -18.60
CA LEU A 113 -26.75 -12.42 -17.64
C LEU A 113 -26.61 -11.03 -17.01
N LYS A 114 -25.38 -10.54 -16.79
CA LYS A 114 -25.12 -9.17 -16.33
C LYS A 114 -25.45 -8.14 -17.40
N ALA A 115 -25.04 -8.38 -18.65
CA ALA A 115 -25.36 -7.50 -19.78
C ALA A 115 -26.88 -7.40 -20.01
N ALA A 116 -27.61 -8.48 -19.74
CA ALA A 116 -29.07 -8.53 -19.79
C ALA A 116 -29.77 -8.01 -18.50
N GLY A 117 -29.02 -7.60 -17.46
CA GLY A 117 -29.56 -7.16 -16.17
C GLY A 117 -30.36 -8.23 -15.41
N THR A 118 -30.21 -9.50 -15.78
CA THR A 118 -31.00 -10.61 -15.21
C THR A 118 -30.44 -11.09 -13.87
N ILE A 119 -29.14 -10.86 -13.63
CA ILE A 119 -28.47 -11.05 -12.34
C ILE A 119 -27.84 -9.73 -11.88
N PRO A 120 -27.60 -9.54 -10.57
CA PRO A 120 -26.94 -8.35 -10.03
C PRO A 120 -25.52 -8.16 -10.57
N ALA A 121 -25.09 -6.90 -10.70
CA ALA A 121 -23.77 -6.56 -11.25
C ALA A 121 -22.60 -7.08 -10.40
N ASP A 122 -22.84 -7.30 -9.10
CA ASP A 122 -21.94 -7.85 -8.09
C ASP A 122 -21.88 -9.39 -8.07
N SER A 123 -22.55 -10.08 -9.00
CA SER A 123 -22.43 -11.54 -9.14
C SER A 123 -21.00 -11.97 -9.54
N PHE A 124 -20.46 -13.08 -9.04
CA PHE A 124 -19.09 -13.52 -9.37
C PHE A 124 -18.90 -15.04 -9.36
N LEU A 125 -17.78 -15.52 -9.93
CA LEU A 125 -17.46 -16.95 -10.00
C LEU A 125 -16.84 -17.46 -8.70
N THR A 126 -17.32 -18.59 -8.21
CA THR A 126 -16.80 -19.30 -7.03
C THR A 126 -16.34 -20.71 -7.43
N ALA A 127 -15.12 -21.07 -7.06
CA ALA A 127 -14.52 -22.38 -7.32
C ALA A 127 -15.11 -23.47 -6.39
N PRO A 128 -15.03 -24.76 -6.75
CA PRO A 128 -15.73 -25.83 -6.04
C PRO A 128 -15.16 -26.09 -4.63
N GLY A 129 -13.90 -25.70 -4.38
CA GLY A 129 -13.20 -25.94 -3.11
C GLY A 129 -13.72 -25.17 -1.88
N GLY A 130 -14.72 -24.31 -2.03
CA GLY A 130 -15.35 -23.54 -0.93
C GLY A 130 -16.82 -23.85 -0.67
N ILE A 131 -17.38 -24.88 -1.31
CA ILE A 131 -18.84 -25.10 -1.40
C ILE A 131 -19.20 -26.48 -0.85
N ALA A 132 -19.65 -26.54 0.39
CA ALA A 132 -20.40 -27.70 0.88
C ALA A 132 -21.88 -27.52 0.52
N PRO A 133 -22.46 -28.32 -0.40
CA PRO A 133 -23.90 -28.27 -0.65
C PRO A 133 -24.63 -28.67 0.62
N LEU A 134 -25.57 -27.82 1.07
CA LEU A 134 -26.52 -28.18 2.10
C LEU A 134 -27.54 -29.15 1.51
N THR A 135 -27.18 -30.43 1.40
CA THR A 135 -28.19 -31.49 1.24
C THR A 135 -28.93 -31.62 2.58
N GLY A 136 -30.26 -31.57 2.51
CA GLY A 136 -31.16 -31.29 3.64
C GLY A 136 -31.26 -32.34 4.75
N ALA A 137 -30.15 -32.75 5.37
CA ALA A 137 -30.15 -33.76 6.43
C ALA A 137 -29.48 -33.33 7.76
N ALA A 138 -28.87 -32.15 7.86
CA ALA A 138 -28.10 -31.76 9.05
C ALA A 138 -28.80 -30.73 9.98
N LEU A 139 -30.12 -30.56 9.86
CA LEU A 139 -30.90 -29.57 10.66
C LEU A 139 -31.45 -30.11 11.99
N ALA A 140 -31.15 -31.35 12.38
CA ALA A 140 -31.76 -31.96 13.56
C ALA A 140 -30.91 -31.97 14.84
N ALA A 141 -29.64 -31.54 14.83
CA ALA A 141 -28.74 -31.83 15.96
C ALA A 141 -28.17 -30.64 16.74
N GLN A 142 -28.37 -29.38 16.34
CA GLN A 142 -27.72 -28.25 17.02
C GLN A 142 -28.67 -27.09 17.40
N ALA A 143 -29.99 -27.32 17.35
CA ALA A 143 -31.00 -26.37 17.80
C ALA A 143 -31.14 -26.28 19.35
N SER A 144 -30.10 -26.61 20.12
CA SER A 144 -30.16 -26.56 21.59
C SER A 144 -28.80 -26.24 22.21
N ALA A 145 -28.32 -25.02 22.00
CA ALA A 145 -27.37 -24.36 22.89
C ALA A 145 -27.53 -22.85 22.73
N GLY A 146 -28.62 -22.32 23.29
CA GLY A 146 -28.75 -20.89 23.56
C GLY A 146 -27.94 -20.51 24.80
N GLY A 147 -27.21 -19.41 24.73
CA GLY A 147 -26.40 -18.89 25.83
C GLY A 147 -25.80 -17.53 25.49
N ASP A 148 -26.64 -16.50 25.65
CA ASP A 148 -26.35 -15.11 26.03
C ASP A 148 -24.88 -14.63 26.03
N THR A 149 -24.54 -13.63 25.20
CA THR A 149 -23.50 -12.62 25.48
C THR A 149 -23.74 -11.36 24.64
N ALA A 150 -24.19 -10.31 25.35
CA ALA A 150 -24.17 -8.87 25.13
C ALA A 150 -23.71 -8.25 23.78
N GLU A 151 -24.61 -7.42 23.25
CA GLU A 151 -24.45 -6.44 22.16
C GLU A 151 -23.79 -5.13 22.66
N PRO A 152 -22.80 -4.53 21.94
CA PRO A 152 -22.35 -3.15 22.18
C PRO A 152 -23.21 -2.12 21.39
N PRO A 153 -23.46 -0.90 21.92
CA PRO A 153 -24.44 0.03 21.38
C PRO A 153 -23.97 0.83 20.13
N ALA A 154 -24.93 1.15 19.25
CA ALA A 154 -24.78 2.01 18.09
C ALA A 154 -24.59 3.50 18.45
N ALA A 155 -23.61 4.17 17.85
CA ALA A 155 -23.38 5.62 17.99
C ALA A 155 -24.51 6.43 17.33
N GLN A 156 -25.12 7.33 18.09
CA GLN A 156 -26.24 8.19 17.66
C GLN A 156 -25.70 9.50 17.06
N THR A 157 -26.17 9.89 15.87
CA THR A 157 -25.89 11.20 15.24
C THR A 157 -26.95 12.21 15.69
N GLN A 158 -26.54 13.31 16.32
CA GLN A 158 -27.46 14.34 16.85
C GLN A 158 -27.52 15.58 15.93
N ALA A 159 -28.63 16.33 15.98
CA ALA A 159 -28.75 17.65 15.33
C ALA A 159 -28.08 18.73 16.21
N GLY A 160 -27.35 19.66 15.60
CA GLY A 160 -26.64 20.72 16.32
C GLY A 160 -27.57 21.79 16.91
N PRO A 161 -27.11 22.58 17.91
CA PRO A 161 -27.88 23.68 18.50
C PRO A 161 -28.14 24.82 17.50
N ASP A 162 -29.34 25.39 17.52
CA ASP A 162 -29.77 26.48 16.65
C ASP A 162 -29.01 27.80 16.92
N GLY A 163 -28.45 28.43 15.89
CA GLY A 163 -27.80 29.73 15.95
C GLY A 163 -26.88 30.05 14.76
N THR A 164 -26.09 31.13 14.88
CA THR A 164 -25.09 31.52 13.87
C THR A 164 -23.70 31.11 14.33
N HIS A 165 -23.03 30.31 13.52
CA HIS A 165 -21.70 29.78 13.73
C HIS A 165 -20.67 30.55 12.90
N ILE A 166 -19.42 30.55 13.37
CA ILE A 166 -18.27 31.06 12.60
C ILE A 166 -17.54 29.85 12.02
N GLN A 167 -17.58 29.68 10.70
CA GLN A 167 -16.92 28.57 10.01
C GLN A 167 -15.44 28.89 9.81
N LEU A 168 -14.58 28.07 10.42
CA LEU A 168 -13.12 28.24 10.41
C LEU A 168 -12.47 27.52 9.23
N GLN A 169 -12.93 26.31 8.91
CA GLN A 169 -12.33 25.50 7.84
C GLN A 169 -13.29 24.41 7.33
N ALA A 170 -13.26 24.15 6.01
CA ALA A 170 -13.92 23.01 5.38
C ALA A 170 -12.87 22.04 4.81
N THR A 171 -13.05 20.74 5.00
CA THR A 171 -12.13 19.71 4.49
C THR A 171 -12.88 18.53 3.87
N PRO A 172 -12.31 17.89 2.82
CA PRO A 172 -12.78 16.61 2.34
C PRO A 172 -12.25 15.48 3.25
N GLY A 173 -13.12 14.54 3.62
CA GLY A 173 -12.73 13.34 4.37
C GLY A 173 -12.64 13.53 5.89
N ARG A 174 -12.87 12.44 6.64
CA ARG A 174 -13.03 12.46 8.11
C ARG A 174 -11.73 12.62 8.88
N ILE A 175 -10.62 12.08 8.36
CA ILE A 175 -9.31 12.13 9.03
C ILE A 175 -8.80 13.57 9.05
N SER A 176 -8.74 14.22 7.89
CA SER A 176 -8.33 15.62 7.76
C SER A 176 -9.24 16.58 8.54
N ALA A 177 -10.52 16.25 8.68
CA ALA A 177 -11.45 17.03 9.48
C ALA A 177 -11.16 16.96 11.00
N ASN A 178 -10.74 15.80 11.49
CA ASN A 178 -10.34 15.63 12.89
C ASN A 178 -9.00 16.33 13.18
N GLU A 179 -8.05 16.27 12.24
CA GLU A 179 -6.78 16.99 12.35
C GLU A 179 -6.99 18.51 12.35
N ALA A 180 -7.86 19.01 11.46
CA ALA A 180 -8.24 20.41 11.43
C ALA A 180 -8.95 20.84 12.73
N LEU A 181 -9.84 20.00 13.27
CA LEU A 181 -10.50 20.25 14.55
C LEU A 181 -9.48 20.37 15.69
N ALA A 182 -8.54 19.42 15.80
CA ALA A 182 -7.50 19.42 16.82
C ALA A 182 -6.62 20.68 16.71
N HIS A 183 -6.24 21.06 15.48
CA HIS A 183 -5.49 22.29 15.23
C HIS A 183 -6.26 23.54 15.70
N TRP A 184 -7.53 23.67 15.33
CA TRP A 184 -8.34 24.82 15.71
C TRP A 184 -8.66 24.86 17.21
N GLN A 185 -8.81 23.72 17.87
CA GLN A 185 -9.04 23.63 19.31
C GLN A 185 -7.86 24.12 20.16
N THR A 186 -6.65 24.19 19.61
CA THR A 186 -5.51 24.84 20.29
C THR A 186 -5.72 26.35 20.47
N ARG A 187 -6.44 26.99 19.54
CA ARG A 187 -6.69 28.44 19.52
C ARG A 187 -8.10 28.79 20.00
N PHE A 188 -9.06 27.92 19.71
CA PHE A 188 -10.46 28.04 20.09
C PHE A 188 -10.93 26.71 20.68
N PRO A 189 -10.72 26.49 21.98
CA PRO A 189 -11.14 25.26 22.67
C PRO A 189 -12.63 24.95 22.49
N GLU A 190 -13.46 25.96 22.19
CA GLU A 190 -14.88 25.82 21.90
C GLU A 190 -15.22 25.36 20.46
N ALA A 191 -14.24 25.06 19.61
CA ALA A 191 -14.48 24.61 18.24
C ALA A 191 -15.12 23.21 18.19
N GLY A 192 -16.13 23.06 17.32
CA GLY A 192 -16.84 21.81 17.06
C GLY A 192 -16.69 21.34 15.61
N LEU A 193 -17.23 20.16 15.31
CA LEU A 193 -17.16 19.53 13.99
C LEU A 193 -18.54 19.13 13.48
N TRP A 194 -18.84 19.48 12.24
CA TRP A 194 -20.09 19.17 11.55
C TRP A 194 -19.85 18.46 10.21
N ARG A 195 -20.89 17.76 9.75
CA ARG A 195 -20.95 17.10 8.45
C ARG A 195 -22.07 17.68 7.60
N LEU A 196 -21.69 18.25 6.45
CA LEU A 196 -22.61 18.84 5.50
C LEU A 196 -23.37 17.76 4.71
N PRO A 197 -24.56 18.08 4.18
CA PRO A 197 -25.36 17.18 3.34
C PRO A 197 -24.66 16.68 2.06
N GLY A 198 -23.51 17.25 1.69
CA GLY A 198 -22.67 16.84 0.55
C GLY A 198 -21.44 15.98 0.90
N GLY A 199 -21.30 15.53 2.16
CA GLY A 199 -20.18 14.68 2.59
C GLY A 199 -18.89 15.43 2.97
N MET A 200 -18.91 16.76 2.93
CA MET A 200 -17.83 17.62 3.43
C MET A 200 -17.92 17.78 4.96
N PHE A 201 -16.78 18.05 5.59
CA PHE A 201 -16.67 18.27 7.02
C PHE A 201 -16.25 19.71 7.31
N VAL A 202 -16.88 20.32 8.30
CA VAL A 202 -16.66 21.73 8.66
C VAL A 202 -16.35 21.87 10.13
N VAL A 203 -15.25 22.58 10.43
CA VAL A 203 -14.90 23.04 11.77
C VAL A 203 -15.46 24.44 11.96
N ALA A 204 -16.24 24.63 13.02
CA ALA A 204 -16.87 25.92 13.32
C ALA A 204 -16.91 26.20 14.83
N LEU A 205 -17.08 27.48 15.17
CA LEU A 205 -17.27 27.90 16.56
C LEU A 205 -18.72 27.72 16.99
N ALA A 206 -18.92 27.72 18.31
CA ALA A 206 -20.21 27.66 18.97
C ALA A 206 -21.24 28.67 18.42
N PRO A 207 -22.54 28.34 18.46
CA PRO A 207 -23.59 29.26 17.99
C PRO A 207 -23.63 30.52 18.86
N GLN A 208 -23.73 31.67 18.21
CA GLN A 208 -23.88 33.00 18.83
C GLN A 208 -25.03 33.75 18.15
N THR A 209 -25.45 34.88 18.72
CA THR A 209 -26.36 35.80 18.01
C THR A 209 -25.69 36.33 16.75
N PRO A 210 -26.44 36.61 15.67
CA PRO A 210 -25.86 37.11 14.41
C PRO A 210 -24.98 38.35 14.60
N GLU A 211 -25.38 39.26 15.50
CA GLU A 211 -24.67 40.50 15.81
C GLU A 211 -23.35 40.22 16.55
N ALA A 212 -23.37 39.31 17.53
CA ALA A 212 -22.18 38.90 18.26
C ALA A 212 -21.20 38.11 17.38
N ALA A 213 -21.71 37.21 16.53
CA ALA A 213 -20.90 36.46 15.59
C ALA A 213 -20.20 37.37 14.56
N ALA A 214 -20.91 38.39 14.04
CA ALA A 214 -20.34 39.37 13.13
C ALA A 214 -19.27 40.25 13.80
N ALA A 215 -19.53 40.74 15.02
CA ALA A 215 -18.58 41.53 15.79
C ALA A 215 -17.30 40.72 16.12
N ARG A 216 -17.46 39.47 16.53
CA ARG A 216 -16.36 38.56 16.84
C ARG A 216 -15.55 38.18 15.60
N LEU A 217 -16.21 37.89 14.47
CA LEU A 217 -15.53 37.62 13.20
C LEU A 217 -14.70 38.83 12.75
N ALA A 218 -15.23 40.06 12.89
CA ALA A 218 -14.52 41.28 12.55
C ALA A 218 -13.27 41.49 13.44
N HIS A 219 -13.37 41.17 14.74
CA HIS A 219 -12.24 41.20 15.66
C HIS A 219 -11.18 40.15 15.30
N LEU A 220 -11.59 38.90 15.08
CA LEU A 220 -10.70 37.78 14.74
C LEU A 220 -9.93 38.02 13.44
N LYS A 221 -10.58 38.62 12.42
CA LYS A 221 -9.93 38.99 11.17
C LYS A 221 -8.95 40.15 11.34
N ARG A 222 -9.31 41.16 12.15
CA ARG A 222 -8.44 42.31 12.43
C ARG A 222 -7.15 41.88 13.14
N ASP A 223 -7.27 40.90 14.01
CA ASP A 223 -6.15 40.37 14.80
C ASP A 223 -5.38 39.25 14.07
N GLY A 224 -5.70 38.96 12.80
CA GLY A 224 -5.07 37.88 12.02
C GLY A 224 -5.26 36.48 12.60
N SER A 225 -6.22 36.33 13.52
CA SER A 225 -6.47 35.11 14.28
C SER A 225 -7.23 34.05 13.49
N VAL A 226 -7.86 34.45 12.39
CA VAL A 226 -8.57 33.58 11.45
C VAL A 226 -8.29 34.03 10.01
N PRO A 227 -8.26 33.11 9.03
CA PRO A 227 -8.15 33.41 7.61
C PRO A 227 -9.24 34.34 7.08
N SER A 228 -8.93 35.09 6.01
CA SER A 228 -9.85 36.05 5.38
C SER A 228 -11.11 35.40 4.80
N ASP A 229 -11.04 34.12 4.42
CA ASP A 229 -12.10 33.27 3.89
C ASP A 229 -13.03 32.65 4.95
N THR A 230 -12.79 32.93 6.24
CA THR A 230 -13.71 32.61 7.34
C THR A 230 -15.05 33.36 7.17
N TYR A 231 -16.18 32.66 7.21
CA TYR A 231 -17.52 33.25 7.05
C TYR A 231 -18.53 32.75 8.09
N LEU A 232 -19.69 33.41 8.17
CA LEU A 232 -20.79 33.04 9.07
C LEU A 232 -21.69 32.00 8.41
N ALA A 233 -22.01 30.92 9.13
CA ALA A 233 -22.91 29.86 8.69
C ALA A 233 -24.01 29.62 9.72
N THR A 234 -25.21 29.28 9.27
CA THR A 234 -26.33 28.91 10.15
C THR A 234 -26.28 27.41 10.48
N THR A 235 -26.91 27.01 11.60
CA THR A 235 -27.03 25.58 11.97
C THR A 235 -27.64 24.74 10.84
N ALA A 236 -28.59 25.30 10.08
CA ALA A 236 -29.21 24.64 8.94
C ALA A 236 -28.23 24.35 7.79
N GLU A 237 -27.18 25.17 7.63
CA GLU A 237 -26.16 25.01 6.58
C GLU A 237 -25.05 24.03 6.98
N LEU A 238 -24.77 23.87 8.29
CA LEU A 238 -23.71 23.01 8.79
C LEU A 238 -24.08 21.51 8.84
N GLY A 239 -25.37 21.17 8.86
CA GLY A 239 -25.82 19.78 8.85
C GLY A 239 -25.62 19.06 10.19
N ALA A 240 -25.20 17.79 10.15
CA ALA A 240 -25.16 16.94 11.34
C ALA A 240 -23.93 17.24 12.22
N VAL A 241 -24.12 17.41 13.54
CA VAL A 241 -22.98 17.61 14.46
C VAL A 241 -22.31 16.27 14.74
N LEU A 242 -20.97 16.26 14.66
CA LEU A 242 -20.12 15.09 14.93
C LEU A 242 -19.29 15.27 16.21
N VAL A 243 -18.86 16.50 16.49
CA VAL A 243 -18.26 16.88 17.76
C VAL A 243 -18.93 18.16 18.23
N THR A 244 -19.57 18.11 19.39
CA THR A 244 -20.31 19.24 19.94
C THR A 244 -19.35 20.36 20.31
N PRO A 245 -19.55 21.60 19.80
CA PRO A 245 -18.73 22.73 20.20
C PRO A 245 -18.91 23.05 21.69
N GLY A 246 -17.90 23.67 22.30
CA GLY A 246 -18.01 24.25 23.64
C GLY A 246 -18.99 25.44 23.66
N GLN A 247 -19.30 26.00 24.83
CA GLN A 247 -20.14 27.21 24.90
C GLN A 247 -19.37 28.45 24.44
N ALA A 248 -20.03 29.35 23.73
CA ALA A 248 -19.41 30.60 23.30
C ALA A 248 -19.09 31.49 24.51
N GLN A 249 -17.84 31.96 24.61
CA GLN A 249 -17.50 33.03 25.53
C GLN A 249 -18.04 34.35 24.96
N GLU A 250 -19.09 34.89 25.58
CA GLU A 250 -19.69 36.17 25.18
C GLU A 250 -18.69 37.29 25.45
N PRO A 251 -18.31 38.10 24.45
CA PRO A 251 -17.43 39.24 24.70
C PRO A 251 -18.13 40.22 25.65
N PRO A 252 -17.38 40.89 26.55
CA PRO A 252 -17.97 41.90 27.42
C PRO A 252 -18.64 42.99 26.55
N PRO A 253 -19.80 43.52 26.97
CA PRO A 253 -20.50 44.53 26.20
C PRO A 253 -19.58 45.74 25.98
N ALA A 254 -19.37 46.07 24.71
CA ALA A 254 -18.70 47.30 24.32
C ALA A 254 -19.66 48.46 24.57
N ASP A 255 -19.63 49.01 25.78
CA ASP A 255 -20.15 50.34 26.04
C ASP A 255 -19.17 51.18 26.87
N ALA A 256 -18.97 52.41 26.38
CA ALA A 256 -18.26 53.55 26.96
C ALA A 256 -16.75 53.43 27.30
N ALA A 257 -15.89 53.92 26.40
CA ALA A 257 -14.91 54.97 26.72
C ALA A 257 -14.29 55.58 25.45
N THR A 258 -14.76 56.78 25.11
CA THR A 258 -14.14 57.78 24.22
C THR A 258 -12.77 58.23 24.78
N PRO A 259 -11.79 58.61 23.92
CA PRO A 259 -10.44 58.98 24.35
C PRO A 259 -10.35 60.46 24.70
N GLU A 260 -9.57 60.83 25.73
CA GLU A 260 -8.93 62.16 25.84
C GLU A 260 -7.86 62.22 26.95
N GLY A 261 -6.63 62.59 26.57
CA GLY A 261 -5.93 63.75 27.13
C GLY A 261 -5.22 63.71 28.51
N THR A 262 -3.90 63.52 28.45
CA THR A 262 -2.86 64.46 28.99
C THR A 262 -2.49 64.48 30.49
N ALA A 263 -1.17 64.32 30.69
CA ALA A 263 -0.25 64.95 31.66
C ALA A 263 0.06 64.30 33.02
N ASP A 264 1.36 63.95 33.12
CA ASP A 264 2.32 64.31 34.19
C ASP A 264 2.20 63.67 35.57
N GLN A 265 3.11 62.74 35.88
CA GLN A 265 4.22 63.04 36.81
C GLN A 265 5.23 61.91 36.93
N SER A 266 6.50 62.34 36.92
CA SER A 266 7.72 61.57 37.12
C SER A 266 7.87 61.04 38.55
N ALA A 267 8.40 59.81 38.66
CA ALA A 267 9.56 59.31 39.45
C ALA A 267 9.90 59.94 40.85
N PRO A 268 10.60 59.24 41.79
CA PRO A 268 11.60 58.20 41.49
C PRO A 268 11.87 57.06 42.53
N ALA A 269 12.71 56.10 42.06
CA ALA A 269 13.75 55.29 42.74
C ALA A 269 13.34 54.27 43.85
N THR A 270 13.85 53.04 43.97
CA THR A 270 15.15 52.41 43.63
C THR A 270 14.96 50.88 43.57
N PRO A 271 15.79 50.09 42.85
CA PRO A 271 16.32 48.86 43.47
C PRO A 271 17.84 48.78 43.41
N GLY A 272 18.45 48.60 44.58
CA GLY A 272 19.88 48.38 44.75
C GLY A 272 20.28 46.96 44.35
N ALA A 273 21.39 46.86 43.63
CA ALA A 273 22.08 45.63 43.26
C ALA A 273 23.29 45.42 44.19
N VAL A 274 23.35 44.27 44.88
CA VAL A 274 24.56 43.49 45.20
C VAL A 274 24.12 42.07 45.64
N PRO A 275 24.84 41.01 45.28
CA PRO A 275 25.69 40.43 46.32
C PRO A 275 27.07 39.98 45.79
N ALA A 276 28.08 40.15 46.65
CA ALA A 276 29.41 39.58 46.49
C ALA A 276 29.86 38.96 47.82
N ALA A 277 30.35 37.71 47.69
CA ALA A 277 31.33 37.01 48.50
C ALA A 277 31.08 36.72 50.00
N ALA A 278 31.14 35.44 50.36
CA ALA A 278 32.20 34.92 51.22
C ALA A 278 32.26 33.38 51.16
N SER A 279 33.46 32.86 50.95
CA SER A 279 33.85 31.46 51.16
C SER A 279 34.60 31.37 52.49
N THR A 280 34.35 30.35 53.30
CA THR A 280 35.34 29.81 54.26
C THR A 280 35.00 28.36 54.62
N ALA A 281 36.07 27.58 54.71
CA ALA A 281 36.11 26.14 54.79
C ALA A 281 35.72 25.55 56.15
N GLY A 282 35.21 24.33 56.11
CA GLY A 282 35.27 23.35 57.20
C GLY A 282 35.39 21.96 56.58
N LEU A 283 36.59 21.37 56.63
CA LEU A 283 36.83 19.95 56.41
C LEU A 283 36.59 19.22 57.73
N ASP A 284 35.74 18.20 57.72
CA ASP A 284 35.94 16.99 58.54
C ASP A 284 35.35 15.79 57.79
N VAL A 285 36.13 14.70 57.77
CA VAL A 285 35.99 13.50 56.93
C VAL A 285 35.23 12.39 57.67
N VAL A 286 34.63 11.50 56.86
CA VAL A 286 34.13 10.12 57.14
C VAL A 286 32.60 9.96 57.08
N ALA A 287 32.12 9.68 55.88
CA ALA A 287 31.20 8.60 55.55
C ALA A 287 31.04 8.62 54.02
N SER A 288 31.39 7.55 53.31
CA SER A 288 30.99 7.41 51.90
C SER A 288 29.47 7.30 51.82
N PRO A 289 28.76 8.23 51.16
CA PRO A 289 27.46 7.92 50.60
C PRO A 289 27.68 7.50 49.15
N SER A 290 26.97 6.46 48.70
CA SER A 290 26.89 6.13 47.29
C SER A 290 26.61 7.41 46.49
N GLU A 291 27.50 7.73 45.55
CA GLU A 291 27.28 8.81 44.58
C GLU A 291 25.91 8.56 43.92
N PRO A 292 24.98 9.52 43.92
CA PRO A 292 23.79 9.38 43.10
C PRO A 292 24.25 9.11 41.66
N PRO A 293 23.64 8.16 40.93
CA PRO A 293 24.05 7.91 39.55
C PRO A 293 24.07 9.25 38.82
N ALA A 294 25.20 9.56 38.17
CA ALA A 294 25.31 10.75 37.33
C ALA A 294 24.05 10.81 36.46
N PRO A 295 23.42 12.01 36.30
CA PRO A 295 22.28 12.12 35.41
C PRO A 295 22.65 11.49 34.07
N PRO A 296 21.77 10.67 33.47
CA PRO A 296 22.08 10.05 32.19
C PRO A 296 22.52 11.14 31.23
N ALA A 297 23.65 10.92 30.55
CA ALA A 297 24.12 11.86 29.54
C ALA A 297 22.97 12.16 28.57
N PRO A 298 22.75 13.43 28.17
CA PRO A 298 21.67 13.77 27.26
C PRO A 298 21.78 12.91 26.00
N ALA A 299 20.68 12.32 25.54
CA ALA A 299 20.78 11.40 24.42
C ALA A 299 21.24 12.16 23.17
N VAL A 300 22.15 11.52 22.44
CA VAL A 300 22.68 12.05 21.18
C VAL A 300 21.82 11.51 20.05
N MET A 301 21.45 12.38 19.12
CA MET A 301 20.69 11.99 17.94
C MET A 301 21.43 10.86 17.18
N PRO A 302 20.76 9.73 16.86
CA PRO A 302 21.34 8.67 16.04
C PRO A 302 21.75 9.17 14.64
N PRO A 303 22.53 8.37 13.89
CA PRO A 303 22.84 8.70 12.49
C PRO A 303 21.56 8.92 11.67
N ILE A 304 21.53 10.00 10.89
CA ILE A 304 20.30 10.46 10.22
C ILE A 304 19.75 9.43 9.24
N GLU A 305 20.61 8.61 8.62
CA GLU A 305 20.16 7.53 7.75
C GLU A 305 19.32 6.49 8.51
N GLN A 306 19.67 6.19 9.77
CA GLN A 306 18.91 5.24 10.59
C GLN A 306 17.58 5.86 11.03
N VAL A 307 17.60 7.15 11.35
CA VAL A 307 16.39 7.92 11.68
C VAL A 307 15.42 7.97 10.49
N GLN A 308 15.92 8.29 9.29
CA GLN A 308 15.11 8.31 8.06
C GLN A 308 14.49 6.95 7.74
N ALA A 309 15.27 5.88 7.83
CA ALA A 309 14.78 4.52 7.59
C ALA A 309 13.70 4.13 8.62
N ALA A 310 13.88 4.49 9.89
CA ALA A 310 12.91 4.20 10.93
C ALA A 310 11.63 5.04 10.80
N LEU A 311 11.74 6.32 10.43
CA LEU A 311 10.59 7.20 10.17
C LEU A 311 9.79 6.74 8.95
N ARG A 312 10.47 6.22 7.93
CA ARG A 312 9.82 5.65 6.75
C ARG A 312 9.07 4.36 7.08
N TRP A 313 9.70 3.48 7.87
CA TRP A 313 9.04 2.30 8.41
C TRP A 313 7.81 2.63 9.25
N ALA A 314 7.85 3.74 10.01
CA ALA A 314 6.71 4.24 10.78
C ALA A 314 5.65 4.95 9.92
N GLY A 315 5.91 5.24 8.64
CA GLY A 315 4.98 5.90 7.73
C GLY A 315 4.94 7.43 7.81
N PHE A 316 5.89 8.07 8.52
CA PHE A 316 5.96 9.53 8.66
C PHE A 316 6.87 10.20 7.61
N TYR A 317 7.63 9.43 6.84
CA TYR A 317 8.61 9.94 5.89
C TYR A 317 8.57 9.24 4.53
N ASP A 318 8.35 9.99 3.46
CA ASP A 318 8.32 9.48 2.07
C ASP A 318 9.62 9.75 1.28
N GLY A 319 10.58 10.46 1.87
CA GLY A 319 11.80 10.88 1.20
C GLY A 319 12.87 9.78 1.07
N PRO A 320 14.00 10.07 0.40
CA PRO A 320 15.12 9.13 0.31
C PRO A 320 15.86 9.02 1.64
N VAL A 321 16.34 7.81 1.94
CA VAL A 321 17.29 7.58 3.05
C VAL A 321 18.69 7.97 2.55
N ASP A 322 19.06 9.24 2.75
CA ASP A 322 20.28 9.84 2.21
C ASP A 322 21.24 10.38 3.29
N GLY A 323 20.90 10.20 4.56
CA GLY A 323 21.69 10.67 5.70
C GLY A 323 21.66 12.19 5.91
N LYS A 324 20.79 12.93 5.20
CA LYS A 324 20.71 14.39 5.29
C LYS A 324 19.50 14.83 6.10
N SER A 325 19.75 15.68 7.10
CA SER A 325 18.68 16.29 7.90
C SER A 325 18.08 17.51 7.17
N GLY A 326 17.16 17.25 6.23
CA GLY A 326 16.41 18.26 5.49
C GLY A 326 15.06 18.64 6.14
N PRO A 327 14.29 19.59 5.57
CA PRO A 327 12.99 20.00 6.08
C PRO A 327 12.01 18.83 6.24
N GLY A 328 11.95 17.91 5.25
CA GLY A 328 11.06 16.74 5.32
C GLY A 328 11.44 15.75 6.41
N THR A 329 12.74 15.57 6.69
CA THR A 329 13.19 14.72 7.80
C THR A 329 12.80 15.34 9.15
N ARG A 330 12.92 16.66 9.30
CA ARG A 330 12.53 17.37 10.54
C ARG A 330 11.02 17.30 10.78
N GLU A 331 10.23 17.55 9.74
CA GLU A 331 8.77 17.44 9.81
C GLU A 331 8.33 16.01 10.17
N ALA A 332 8.99 14.98 9.64
CA ALA A 332 8.71 13.60 9.99
C ALA A 332 9.06 13.28 11.44
N ILE A 333 10.17 13.79 11.97
CA ILE A 333 10.55 13.69 13.39
C ILE A 333 9.47 14.33 14.26
N ASP A 334 9.04 15.54 13.93
CA ASP A 334 8.02 16.26 14.69
C ASP A 334 6.68 15.50 14.68
N LYS A 335 6.30 14.89 13.54
CA LYS A 335 5.10 14.06 13.41
C LYS A 335 5.18 12.78 14.25
N GLU A 336 6.30 12.05 14.24
CA GLU A 336 6.46 10.86 15.09
C GLU A 336 6.38 11.24 16.57
N ILE A 337 7.04 12.32 16.99
CA ILE A 337 7.01 12.76 18.40
C ILE A 337 5.58 13.15 18.79
N ALA A 338 4.90 13.94 17.96
CA ALA A 338 3.51 14.34 18.21
C ALA A 338 2.53 13.16 18.25
N ALA A 339 2.80 12.09 17.48
CA ALA A 339 1.99 10.88 17.47
C ALA A 339 2.36 9.89 18.58
N SER A 340 3.50 10.08 19.26
CA SER A 340 3.96 9.21 20.34
C SER A 340 3.17 9.40 21.63
N GLU A 341 3.24 8.42 22.53
CA GLU A 341 2.65 8.53 23.88
C GLU A 341 3.38 9.56 24.76
N GLN A 342 4.56 10.05 24.35
CA GLN A 342 5.40 10.98 25.10
C GLN A 342 5.80 12.18 24.21
N PRO A 343 4.86 13.08 23.86
CA PRO A 343 5.12 14.19 22.94
C PRO A 343 6.11 15.24 23.47
N ASP A 344 6.31 15.29 24.80
CA ASP A 344 7.30 16.17 25.45
C ASP A 344 8.71 15.54 25.53
N GLN A 345 8.90 14.31 25.04
CA GLN A 345 10.19 13.63 25.04
C GLN A 345 11.17 14.36 24.11
N PRO A 346 12.47 14.48 24.46
CA PRO A 346 13.40 15.13 23.56
C PRO A 346 13.60 14.28 22.27
N PRO A 347 13.84 14.92 21.10
CA PRO A 347 13.81 14.22 19.83
C PRO A 347 14.81 13.07 19.69
N ALA A 348 15.98 13.18 20.31
CA ALA A 348 17.00 12.14 20.22
C ALA A 348 16.54 10.84 20.90
N GLU A 349 15.95 10.94 22.10
CA GLU A 349 15.39 9.81 22.83
C GLU A 349 14.23 9.18 22.06
N ALA A 350 13.33 9.99 21.49
CA ALA A 350 12.22 9.50 20.68
C ALA A 350 12.70 8.71 19.45
N MET A 351 13.73 9.22 18.75
CA MET A 351 14.30 8.52 17.59
C MET A 351 15.04 7.24 17.97
N ILE A 352 15.72 7.21 19.11
CA ILE A 352 16.32 5.97 19.65
C ILE A 352 15.23 4.93 19.94
N ALA A 353 14.14 5.34 20.58
CA ALA A 353 13.01 4.46 20.87
C ALA A 353 12.34 3.94 19.59
N LEU A 354 12.16 4.80 18.59
CA LEU A 354 11.63 4.41 17.28
C LEU A 354 12.52 3.36 16.59
N ILE A 355 13.85 3.56 16.57
CA ILE A 355 14.78 2.60 15.99
C ILE A 355 14.72 1.26 16.74
N ALA A 356 14.67 1.30 18.08
CA ALA A 356 14.54 0.09 18.89
C ALA A 356 13.22 -0.66 18.62
N ARG A 357 12.11 0.08 18.46
CA ARG A 357 10.79 -0.47 18.10
C ARG A 357 10.83 -1.18 16.74
N ARG A 358 11.49 -0.58 15.75
CA ARG A 358 11.70 -1.19 14.44
C ARG A 358 12.53 -2.47 14.53
N GLU A 359 13.67 -2.47 15.24
CA GLU A 359 14.53 -3.65 15.35
C GLU A 359 13.85 -4.80 16.12
N ALA A 360 13.09 -4.49 17.16
CA ALA A 360 12.29 -5.47 17.88
C ALA A 360 11.26 -6.13 16.95
N TRP A 361 10.55 -5.32 16.16
CA TRP A 361 9.60 -5.80 15.15
C TRP A 361 10.29 -6.63 14.05
N ARG A 362 11.47 -6.20 13.55
CA ARG A 362 12.25 -6.97 12.56
C ARG A 362 12.62 -8.35 13.09
N THR A 363 12.98 -8.43 14.37
CA THR A 363 13.31 -9.69 15.07
C THR A 363 12.07 -10.56 15.24
N GLU A 364 10.95 -9.98 15.70
CA GLU A 364 9.67 -10.69 15.86
C GLU A 364 9.15 -11.24 14.52
N MET A 365 9.29 -10.48 13.45
CA MET A 365 8.91 -10.91 12.10
C MET A 365 9.85 -11.96 11.50
N GLY A 366 11.00 -12.23 12.12
CA GLY A 366 11.99 -13.17 11.60
C GLY A 366 12.63 -12.70 10.29
N LEU A 367 12.86 -11.40 10.14
CA LEU A 367 13.43 -10.85 8.91
C LEU A 367 14.88 -11.28 8.75
N THR A 368 15.14 -11.98 7.65
CA THR A 368 16.46 -12.42 7.25
C THR A 368 16.76 -11.94 5.84
N ARG A 369 18.04 -11.76 5.54
CA ARG A 369 18.47 -11.47 4.18
C ARG A 369 18.23 -12.70 3.31
N LEU A 370 17.35 -12.58 2.32
CA LEU A 370 17.18 -13.54 1.25
C LEU A 370 18.06 -13.11 0.08
N ASP A 371 18.95 -14.00 -0.36
CA ASP A 371 19.70 -13.86 -1.61
C ASP A 371 19.28 -15.00 -2.54
N ASP A 372 18.54 -14.67 -3.59
CA ASP A 372 17.96 -15.63 -4.53
C ASP A 372 18.92 -15.87 -5.69
N GLU A 373 19.44 -17.10 -5.80
CA GLU A 373 20.42 -17.45 -6.83
C GLU A 373 19.83 -17.43 -8.25
N ALA A 374 18.55 -17.76 -8.41
CA ALA A 374 17.90 -17.88 -9.71
C ALA A 374 17.66 -16.53 -10.39
N SER A 375 17.24 -15.52 -9.63
CA SER A 375 17.08 -14.14 -10.11
C SER A 375 18.37 -13.32 -9.95
N GLY A 376 19.27 -13.71 -9.05
CA GLY A 376 20.45 -12.92 -8.67
C GLY A 376 20.07 -11.62 -7.95
N LEU A 377 18.94 -11.63 -7.25
CA LEU A 377 18.40 -10.52 -6.47
C LEU A 377 18.31 -10.91 -4.99
N GLY A 378 18.34 -9.92 -4.11
CA GLY A 378 18.11 -10.15 -2.70
C GLY A 378 17.41 -9.00 -2.00
N LEU A 379 16.69 -9.34 -0.94
CA LEU A 379 15.96 -8.42 -0.08
C LEU A 379 15.73 -9.06 1.30
N SER A 380 15.29 -8.29 2.28
CA SER A 380 14.94 -8.80 3.61
C SER A 380 13.51 -9.34 3.60
N ALA A 381 13.35 -10.59 4.01
CA ALA A 381 12.05 -11.27 4.02
C ALA A 381 11.88 -12.17 5.27
N PRO A 382 10.63 -12.41 5.72
CA PRO A 382 10.33 -13.29 6.84
C PRO A 382 10.33 -14.75 6.37
N MET A 383 11.51 -15.37 6.30
CA MET A 383 11.68 -16.73 5.79
C MET A 383 11.02 -17.81 6.65
N ASP A 384 10.58 -17.48 7.86
CA ASP A 384 9.73 -18.37 8.66
C ASP A 384 8.29 -18.47 8.14
N ARG A 385 7.85 -17.51 7.31
CA ARG A 385 6.53 -17.49 6.67
C ARG A 385 6.56 -17.79 5.18
N LEU A 386 7.74 -17.84 4.57
CA LEU A 386 7.94 -18.03 3.13
C LEU A 386 8.74 -19.30 2.89
N ALA A 387 8.34 -20.09 1.89
CA ALA A 387 9.06 -21.26 1.43
C ALA A 387 9.33 -21.12 -0.07
N PHE A 388 10.56 -21.39 -0.50
CA PHE A 388 10.84 -21.50 -1.93
C PHE A 388 9.96 -22.59 -2.54
N ASP A 389 9.22 -22.24 -3.58
CA ASP A 389 8.30 -23.13 -4.29
C ASP A 389 8.96 -23.60 -5.58
N ARG A 390 9.22 -22.67 -6.52
CA ARG A 390 9.79 -22.98 -7.83
C ARG A 390 10.36 -21.76 -8.54
N VAL A 391 11.13 -22.03 -9.59
CA VAL A 391 11.45 -21.05 -10.63
C VAL A 391 10.57 -21.32 -11.84
N GLU A 392 9.81 -20.32 -12.27
CA GLU A 392 8.90 -20.42 -13.40
C GLU A 392 9.08 -19.23 -14.35
N ARG A 393 9.53 -19.48 -15.59
CA ARG A 393 9.72 -18.46 -16.63
C ARG A 393 10.55 -17.23 -16.19
N GLY A 394 11.56 -17.44 -15.35
CA GLY A 394 12.43 -16.38 -14.82
C GLY A 394 11.86 -15.64 -13.61
N LEU A 395 10.79 -16.15 -13.01
CA LEU A 395 10.25 -15.74 -11.73
C LEU A 395 10.69 -16.74 -10.66
N SER A 396 11.33 -16.28 -9.60
CA SER A 396 11.55 -17.08 -8.39
C SER A 396 10.35 -16.88 -7.47
N ILE A 397 9.59 -17.96 -7.24
CA ILE A 397 8.35 -17.92 -6.47
C ILE A 397 8.61 -18.55 -5.10
N TYR A 398 8.31 -17.77 -4.06
CA TYR A 398 8.29 -18.19 -2.66
C TYR A 398 6.83 -18.18 -2.20
N GLY A 399 6.28 -19.35 -1.93
CA GLY A 399 4.91 -19.54 -1.46
C GLY A 399 4.79 -19.47 0.06
N PRO A 400 3.56 -19.61 0.58
CA PRO A 400 3.31 -19.58 2.02
C PRO A 400 3.89 -20.82 2.70
N LYS A 401 4.56 -20.61 3.82
CA LYS A 401 5.00 -21.65 4.75
C LYS A 401 4.01 -21.74 5.92
N ASP A 402 3.67 -22.96 6.34
CA ASP A 402 2.83 -23.24 7.51
C ASP A 402 1.49 -22.47 7.54
N GLY A 403 0.90 -22.22 6.36
CA GLY A 403 -0.39 -21.52 6.23
C GLY A 403 -0.33 -20.00 6.41
N SER A 404 0.85 -19.38 6.29
CA SER A 404 1.05 -17.94 6.46
C SER A 404 0.23 -17.04 5.54
N GLY A 405 -0.26 -17.56 4.40
CA GLY A 405 -0.90 -16.77 3.35
C GLY A 405 0.02 -15.75 2.67
N ALA A 406 1.31 -15.75 2.99
CA ALA A 406 2.32 -14.86 2.43
C ALA A 406 2.97 -15.45 1.19
N ALA A 407 3.25 -14.62 0.19
CA ALA A 407 4.07 -15.02 -0.95
C ALA A 407 5.01 -13.89 -1.39
N LEU A 408 6.17 -14.27 -1.91
CA LEU A 408 7.15 -13.36 -2.47
C LEU A 408 7.57 -13.86 -3.85
N ILE A 409 7.60 -12.96 -4.83
CA ILE A 409 8.03 -13.27 -6.19
C ILE A 409 9.19 -12.34 -6.52
N LEU A 410 10.30 -12.88 -7.02
CA LEU A 410 11.45 -12.12 -7.49
C LEU A 410 11.64 -12.35 -8.98
N PHE A 411 12.01 -11.32 -9.73
CA PHE A 411 12.23 -11.46 -11.17
C PHE A 411 13.33 -10.53 -11.68
N ARG A 412 14.10 -11.06 -12.64
CA ARG A 412 15.14 -10.32 -13.35
C ARG A 412 15.19 -10.75 -14.80
N GLN A 413 14.82 -9.85 -15.71
CA GLN A 413 14.67 -10.16 -17.13
C GLN A 413 15.33 -9.10 -17.99
N ALA A 414 15.75 -9.45 -19.21
CA ALA A 414 16.27 -8.47 -20.16
C ALA A 414 15.14 -7.55 -20.62
N GLY A 415 15.37 -6.23 -20.65
CA GLY A 415 14.35 -5.28 -21.02
C GLY A 415 14.63 -3.86 -20.57
N GLY A 416 13.71 -2.97 -20.95
CA GLY A 416 13.75 -1.55 -20.60
C GLY A 416 12.40 -1.08 -20.07
N GLN A 417 12.09 0.19 -20.31
CA GLN A 417 10.87 0.81 -19.78
C GLN A 417 9.58 0.11 -20.25
N GLN A 418 9.49 -0.34 -21.50
CA GLN A 418 8.30 -1.02 -22.00
C GLN A 418 8.09 -2.37 -21.32
N GLU A 419 9.14 -3.19 -21.23
CA GLU A 419 9.10 -4.49 -20.56
C GLU A 419 8.67 -4.35 -19.09
N MET A 420 9.19 -3.34 -18.38
CA MET A 420 8.79 -3.04 -17.01
C MET A 420 7.29 -2.73 -16.89
N LEU A 421 6.72 -2.00 -17.85
CA LEU A 421 5.29 -1.68 -17.86
C LEU A 421 4.44 -2.89 -18.22
N ASP A 422 4.92 -3.76 -19.11
CA ASP A 422 4.24 -5.00 -19.49
C ASP A 422 4.19 -5.98 -18.31
N ILE A 423 5.30 -6.14 -17.57
CA ILE A 423 5.34 -6.91 -16.32
C ILE A 423 4.37 -6.32 -15.28
N ALA A 424 4.35 -4.99 -15.10
CA ALA A 424 3.40 -4.35 -14.18
C ALA A 424 1.93 -4.63 -14.56
N GLY A 425 1.63 -4.66 -15.87
CA GLY A 425 0.33 -5.07 -16.39
C GLY A 425 -0.01 -6.52 -16.05
N LEU A 426 0.96 -7.43 -16.19
CA LEU A 426 0.80 -8.85 -15.88
C LEU A 426 0.59 -9.10 -14.37
N VAL A 427 1.36 -8.44 -13.50
CA VAL A 427 1.18 -8.49 -12.03
C VAL A 427 -0.25 -8.09 -11.63
N THR A 428 -0.81 -7.09 -12.31
CA THR A 428 -2.18 -6.65 -12.08
C THR A 428 -3.20 -7.65 -12.63
N ALA A 429 -3.00 -8.15 -13.86
CA ALA A 429 -3.92 -9.08 -14.51
C ALA A 429 -4.01 -10.44 -13.81
N LEU A 430 -2.92 -10.89 -13.19
CA LEU A 430 -2.87 -12.11 -12.39
C LEU A 430 -3.48 -11.94 -10.99
N GLY A 431 -3.86 -10.72 -10.60
CA GLY A 431 -4.47 -10.44 -9.30
C GLY A 431 -3.49 -10.50 -8.12
N TRP A 432 -2.19 -10.53 -8.38
CA TRP A 432 -1.18 -10.49 -7.31
C TRP A 432 -1.21 -9.17 -6.54
N VAL A 433 -1.50 -8.07 -7.24
CA VAL A 433 -1.81 -6.78 -6.63
C VAL A 433 -3.23 -6.37 -7.04
N PRO A 434 -4.24 -6.54 -6.17
CA PRO A 434 -5.64 -6.23 -6.50
C PRO A 434 -5.88 -4.72 -6.58
N HIS A 435 -6.64 -4.26 -7.58
CA HIS A 435 -7.03 -2.85 -7.76
C HIS A 435 -5.89 -1.84 -7.49
N PRO A 436 -4.72 -1.97 -8.14
CA PRO A 436 -3.52 -1.25 -7.72
C PRO A 436 -3.63 0.25 -7.98
N GLU A 437 -3.25 1.03 -6.98
CA GLU A 437 -2.72 2.36 -7.22
C GLU A 437 -1.34 2.22 -7.88
N ARG A 438 -1.14 2.96 -8.97
CA ARG A 438 0.06 2.84 -9.79
C ARG A 438 0.83 4.16 -9.84
N THR A 439 2.06 4.12 -9.34
CA THR A 439 3.03 5.21 -9.46
C THR A 439 4.10 4.81 -10.47
N VAL A 440 4.14 5.49 -11.63
CA VAL A 440 5.13 5.24 -12.67
C VAL A 440 6.07 6.43 -12.79
N THR A 441 7.37 6.17 -12.75
CA THR A 441 8.41 7.14 -13.09
C THR A 441 9.28 6.60 -14.23
N ARG A 442 10.20 7.41 -14.74
CA ARG A 442 11.17 6.92 -15.73
C ARG A 442 12.04 5.85 -15.06
N GLY A 443 11.97 4.61 -15.58
CA GLY A 443 12.78 3.49 -15.12
C GLY A 443 12.36 2.87 -13.79
N ALA A 444 11.20 3.23 -13.22
CA ALA A 444 10.65 2.54 -12.05
C ALA A 444 9.13 2.56 -12.04
N VAL A 445 8.53 1.54 -11.43
CA VAL A 445 7.09 1.43 -11.18
C VAL A 445 6.87 0.85 -9.80
N LYS A 446 5.87 1.40 -9.11
CA LYS A 446 5.34 0.87 -7.86
C LYS A 446 3.85 0.62 -7.99
N LEU A 447 3.41 -0.52 -7.50
CA LEU A 447 2.01 -0.93 -7.43
C LEU A 447 1.70 -1.28 -5.98
N ALA A 448 0.62 -0.74 -5.44
CA ALA A 448 0.10 -1.12 -4.14
C ALA A 448 -1.42 -1.23 -4.23
N GLY A 449 -1.98 -2.28 -3.66
CA GLY A 449 -3.41 -2.55 -3.78
C GLY A 449 -3.85 -3.69 -2.88
N HIS A 450 -5.16 -3.85 -2.70
CA HIS A 450 -5.71 -4.83 -1.79
C HIS A 450 -7.14 -5.20 -2.16
N ASP A 451 -7.61 -6.33 -1.64
CA ASP A 451 -9.00 -6.74 -1.65
C ASP A 451 -9.42 -7.29 -0.27
N ALA A 452 -10.48 -8.10 -0.23
CA ALA A 452 -10.99 -8.66 1.01
C ALA A 452 -10.21 -9.88 1.54
N GLN A 453 -9.20 -10.37 0.80
CA GLN A 453 -8.40 -11.55 1.14
C GLN A 453 -6.94 -11.19 1.33
N HIS A 454 -6.35 -10.43 0.40
CA HIS A 454 -4.94 -10.11 0.45
C HIS A 454 -4.62 -8.69 0.00
N ARG A 455 -3.47 -8.25 0.46
CA ARG A 455 -2.76 -7.05 0.02
C ARG A 455 -1.61 -7.45 -0.88
N GLY A 456 -1.40 -6.67 -1.93
CA GLY A 456 -0.24 -6.79 -2.81
C GLY A 456 0.58 -5.51 -2.83
N HIS A 457 1.90 -5.67 -2.91
CA HIS A 457 2.83 -4.60 -3.24
C HIS A 457 3.83 -5.11 -4.27
N ALA A 458 4.12 -4.31 -5.30
CA ALA A 458 5.14 -4.65 -6.28
C ALA A 458 6.01 -3.45 -6.62
N GLU A 459 7.32 -3.68 -6.73
CA GLU A 459 8.26 -2.70 -7.25
C GLU A 459 9.07 -3.31 -8.39
N ALA A 460 9.25 -2.52 -9.45
CA ALA A 460 10.17 -2.87 -10.52
C ALA A 460 10.99 -1.65 -10.94
N ARG A 461 12.24 -1.89 -11.33
CA ARG A 461 13.16 -0.86 -11.85
C ARG A 461 13.94 -1.37 -13.05
N VAL A 462 14.34 -0.44 -13.91
CA VAL A 462 15.28 -0.70 -15.00
C VAL A 462 16.70 -0.48 -14.49
N ALA A 463 17.54 -1.51 -14.57
CA ALA A 463 18.94 -1.48 -14.21
C ALA A 463 19.78 -1.94 -15.42
N GLY A 464 20.40 -0.98 -16.11
CA GLY A 464 21.12 -1.27 -17.36
C GLY A 464 20.18 -1.70 -18.48
N ASP A 465 20.38 -2.91 -18.99
CA ASP A 465 19.56 -3.57 -20.02
C ASP A 465 18.58 -4.60 -19.42
N LYS A 466 18.34 -4.53 -18.10
CA LYS A 466 17.49 -5.46 -17.36
C LYS A 466 16.38 -4.73 -16.62
N VAL A 467 15.26 -5.42 -16.48
CA VAL A 467 14.19 -5.09 -15.53
C VAL A 467 14.31 -6.04 -14.34
N GLU A 468 14.32 -5.47 -13.15
CA GLU A 468 14.44 -6.18 -11.88
C GLU A 468 13.30 -5.77 -10.98
N GLY A 469 12.72 -6.70 -10.26
CA GLY A 469 11.65 -6.37 -9.35
C GLY A 469 11.21 -7.51 -8.46
N TRP A 470 10.21 -7.20 -7.65
CA TRP A 470 9.63 -8.10 -6.69
C TRP A 470 8.15 -7.81 -6.47
N VAL A 471 7.42 -8.83 -6.02
CA VAL A 471 6.01 -8.75 -5.64
C VAL A 471 5.84 -9.42 -4.29
N LEU A 472 5.25 -8.72 -3.34
CA LEU A 472 4.87 -9.21 -2.03
C LEU A 472 3.35 -9.34 -1.98
N ILE A 473 2.88 -10.51 -1.57
CA ILE A 473 1.47 -10.81 -1.33
C ILE A 473 1.35 -11.17 0.15
N TRP A 474 0.43 -10.54 0.86
CA TRP A 474 0.26 -10.71 2.31
C TRP A 474 -1.23 -10.78 2.68
N PRO A 475 -1.62 -11.51 3.73
CA PRO A 475 -3.00 -11.51 4.21
C PRO A 475 -3.48 -10.11 4.59
N GLU A 476 -4.71 -9.75 4.21
CA GLU A 476 -5.27 -8.41 4.52
C GLU A 476 -5.56 -8.24 6.02
N GLU A 477 -5.74 -9.34 6.79
CA GLU A 477 -5.86 -9.25 8.25
C GLU A 477 -4.63 -8.67 8.94
N ASP A 478 -3.49 -8.66 8.27
CA ASP A 478 -2.20 -8.21 8.78
C ASP A 478 -1.61 -7.05 7.93
N ALA A 479 -2.50 -6.13 7.53
CA ALA A 479 -2.16 -5.03 6.63
C ALA A 479 -1.04 -4.10 7.15
N GLU A 480 -0.96 -3.88 8.47
CA GLU A 480 0.08 -3.04 9.08
C GLU A 480 1.48 -3.65 8.88
N ASN A 481 1.62 -4.96 9.14
CA ASN A 481 2.89 -5.65 8.90
C ASN A 481 3.19 -5.76 7.42
N ALA A 482 2.18 -5.94 6.56
CA ALA A 482 2.37 -5.95 5.11
C ALA A 482 2.99 -4.63 4.60
N ALA A 483 2.48 -3.49 5.08
CA ALA A 483 2.99 -2.16 4.72
C ALA A 483 4.44 -1.96 5.20
N ARG A 484 4.73 -2.34 6.46
CA ARG A 484 6.08 -2.28 7.03
C ARG A 484 7.06 -3.20 6.29
N LEU A 485 6.63 -4.41 5.96
CA LEU A 485 7.43 -5.37 5.23
C LEU A 485 7.74 -4.89 3.81
N ALA A 486 6.78 -4.27 3.14
CA ALA A 486 7.02 -3.65 1.84
C ALA A 486 8.13 -2.59 1.92
N VAL A 487 8.12 -1.73 2.95
CA VAL A 487 9.19 -0.75 3.18
C VAL A 487 10.55 -1.42 3.39
N GLU A 488 10.64 -2.42 4.27
CA GLU A 488 11.89 -3.16 4.52
C GLU A 488 12.43 -3.85 3.26
N ALA A 489 11.53 -4.46 2.48
CA ALA A 489 11.88 -5.10 1.22
C ALA A 489 12.41 -4.06 0.22
N SER A 490 11.74 -2.91 0.07
CA SER A 490 12.19 -1.83 -0.83
C SER A 490 13.57 -1.29 -0.44
N GLU A 491 13.83 -1.09 0.85
CA GLU A 491 15.11 -0.54 1.32
C GLU A 491 16.27 -1.51 1.15
N SER A 492 16.02 -2.80 1.38
CA SER A 492 17.04 -3.83 1.25
C SER A 492 17.16 -4.41 -0.16
N PHE A 493 16.29 -4.04 -1.10
CA PHE A 493 16.29 -4.60 -2.46
C PHE A 493 17.54 -4.25 -3.26
N SER A 494 18.35 -5.27 -3.55
CA SER A 494 19.58 -5.12 -4.32
C SER A 494 19.82 -6.31 -5.23
N ALA A 495 20.68 -6.11 -6.23
CA ALA A 495 21.31 -7.23 -6.91
C ALA A 495 22.21 -7.99 -5.91
N THR A 496 22.18 -9.31 -5.95
CA THR A 496 23.14 -10.13 -5.22
C THR A 496 24.50 -9.98 -5.92
N PRO A 497 25.60 -9.74 -5.19
CA PRO A 497 26.93 -9.76 -5.79
C PRO A 497 27.15 -11.11 -6.48
N ALA A 498 27.61 -11.08 -7.73
CA ALA A 498 27.96 -12.31 -8.43
C ALA A 498 28.96 -13.10 -7.58
N PRO A 499 28.84 -14.43 -7.46
CA PRO A 499 29.86 -15.23 -6.80
C PRO A 499 31.19 -14.89 -7.45
N ALA A 500 32.16 -14.46 -6.64
CA ALA A 500 33.51 -14.20 -7.12
C ALA A 500 33.96 -15.42 -7.93
N PRO A 501 34.58 -15.24 -9.11
CA PRO A 501 35.14 -16.37 -9.83
C PRO A 501 36.03 -17.10 -8.83
N VAL A 502 35.71 -18.35 -8.53
CA VAL A 502 36.66 -19.25 -7.90
C VAL A 502 37.82 -19.34 -8.88
N GLU A 503 38.83 -18.49 -8.69
CA GLU A 503 40.12 -18.71 -9.30
C GLU A 503 40.52 -20.11 -8.86
N ALA A 504 40.40 -21.05 -9.78
CA ALA A 504 40.94 -22.38 -9.63
C ALA A 504 42.40 -22.18 -9.24
N SER A 505 42.69 -22.39 -7.95
CA SER A 505 44.05 -22.52 -7.46
C SER A 505 44.66 -23.65 -8.27
N ALA A 506 45.41 -23.25 -9.29
CA ALA A 506 46.21 -24.14 -10.09
C ALA A 506 47.30 -24.66 -9.16
N ALA A 507 46.98 -25.74 -8.45
CA ALA A 507 47.96 -26.70 -7.97
C ALA A 507 48.61 -27.34 -9.20
N ALA A 508 49.52 -26.61 -9.84
CA ALA A 508 50.50 -27.17 -10.73
C ALA A 508 51.49 -27.93 -9.86
N SER A 509 51.19 -29.22 -9.67
CA SER A 509 52.12 -30.22 -9.20
C SER A 509 53.40 -30.14 -10.02
N GLY A 510 54.53 -30.26 -9.33
CA GLY A 510 55.85 -30.17 -9.94
C GLY A 510 56.05 -31.20 -11.04
N GLU A 511 56.71 -30.77 -12.10
CA GLU A 511 57.45 -31.67 -12.97
C GLU A 511 58.88 -31.14 -13.11
N THR A 512 59.78 -32.00 -12.68
CA THR A 512 61.24 -31.93 -12.73
C THR A 512 61.77 -31.91 -14.16
N ALA A 513 62.71 -31.02 -14.48
CA ALA A 513 63.81 -31.25 -15.45
C ALA A 513 64.90 -30.16 -15.25
N THR A 514 66.09 -30.42 -14.66
CA THR A 514 67.32 -31.00 -15.28
C THR A 514 68.12 -29.97 -16.12
N PRO A 515 69.47 -29.99 -16.19
CA PRO A 515 70.54 -29.90 -15.19
C PRO A 515 71.54 -28.72 -15.47
N ALA A 516 72.60 -28.64 -14.65
CA ALA A 516 73.98 -28.21 -14.97
C ALA A 516 74.24 -26.93 -15.79
N ASN A 517 74.83 -25.90 -15.16
CA ASN A 517 76.28 -25.67 -15.15
C ASN A 517 76.64 -24.62 -14.09
#